data_AF-A0A849ZW89-F1
#
_entry.id   AF-A0A849ZW89-F1
#
_cell.length_a   1.000
_cell.length_b   1.000
_cell.length_c   1.000
_cell.angle_alpha   90.00
_cell.angle_beta   90.00
_cell.angle_gamma   90.00
#
_symmetry.space_group_name_H-M   'P 1'
#
loop_
_entity.id
_entity.type
_entity.pdbx_description
1 polymer ?
#
loop_
_entity_poly.entity_id
_entity_poly.type
_entity_poly.pdbx_seq_one_letter_code
_entity_poly.pdbx_strand_id
1 'polypeptide(L)'
;MTRTLFMGTPDFAVPSLQALLDHPQIEVIGVVTQPDRAAGRGRAVQVSPVKELALAHGLAVQQPQRLRDPEAFAALAALQPELIVVAAFGQILRPQVLELPRHGCLNVHASLLPRWRGAAPVAAALLAGDALTGSTIMRLDAGMDTGPLLAQAAEVIRTEDTAASLSARLARQGADLLAAILPCYLAGQLPARPQDHEQAALCRPLQKEQARIDWTLPAAQIERMTRAYDPWPGAFTFWAGQHLKIGAARVVAGEAAPGQVVAWEDRAAVGTGAGLLILDRLQLAGKRMLDSAEELISEKGFADVPVAEIARRAGFSVGAVYARFRDKDALLRCLEDRLIQETRATADAALDPARWKGASIAEIAEELIAFLVQIHRERLGILRELLGRAHAEPEAGVQIEQTIAYICERLHALLLARPEEIHHPEPALAARFAGHLVLGALNEAVLFSGPGASGVPRSDEKLARELTRAFLGYLGVREPAVP
;
A
#
# COMPACT_ATOMS: atom_id res chain seq x y z
N MET A 1 23.43 14.84 39.66
CA MET A 1 22.75 14.65 38.36
C MET A 1 21.75 15.77 38.18
N THR A 2 21.50 16.22 36.96
CA THR A 2 20.53 17.25 36.60
C THR A 2 19.16 16.60 36.41
N ARG A 3 18.18 17.07 37.17
CA ARG A 3 16.79 16.60 37.12
C ARG A 3 16.16 16.99 35.79
N THR A 4 15.95 16.00 34.93
CA THR A 4 15.53 16.21 33.54
C THR A 4 14.17 15.59 33.29
N LEU A 5 13.25 16.39 32.77
CA LEU A 5 11.96 15.90 32.29
C LEU A 5 12.02 15.72 30.76
N PHE A 6 11.59 14.56 30.28
CA PHE A 6 11.56 14.28 28.85
C PHE A 6 10.15 14.43 28.28
N MET A 7 10.00 15.09 27.12
CA MET A 7 8.73 15.23 26.41
C MET A 7 8.84 14.69 24.98
N GLY A 8 8.12 13.62 24.67
CA GLY A 8 8.16 13.01 23.35
C GLY A 8 7.10 11.94 23.13
N THR A 9 6.85 11.56 21.87
CA THR A 9 5.78 10.61 21.55
C THR A 9 6.20 9.48 20.60
N PRO A 10 6.60 9.74 19.34
CA PRO A 10 6.83 8.66 18.37
C PRO A 10 8.21 8.01 18.54
N ASP A 11 8.47 6.97 17.74
CA ASP A 11 9.76 6.27 17.67
C ASP A 11 10.97 7.20 17.53
N PHE A 12 10.82 8.33 16.83
CA PHE A 12 11.87 9.33 16.67
C PHE A 12 12.41 9.85 18.02
N ALA A 13 11.58 9.91 19.05
CA ALA A 13 11.94 10.44 20.36
C ALA A 13 12.63 9.40 21.26
N VAL A 14 12.48 8.11 20.97
CA VAL A 14 12.96 7.01 21.82
C VAL A 14 14.48 7.03 21.98
N PRO A 15 15.30 7.21 20.92
CA PRO A 15 16.75 7.29 21.08
C PRO A 15 17.20 8.43 22.01
N SER A 16 16.53 9.59 21.94
CA SER A 16 16.86 10.72 22.81
C SER A 16 16.53 10.44 24.28
N LEU A 17 15.42 9.76 24.57
CA LEU A 17 15.10 9.34 25.95
C LEU A 17 16.14 8.32 26.45
N GLN A 18 16.47 7.32 25.64
CA GLN A 18 17.49 6.31 26.00
C GLN A 18 18.83 6.97 26.28
N ALA A 19 19.28 7.89 25.43
CA ALA A 19 20.54 8.60 25.62
C ALA A 19 20.57 9.42 26.93
N LEU A 20 19.43 9.97 27.36
CA LEU A 20 19.33 10.66 28.66
C LEU A 20 19.37 9.69 29.84
N LEU A 21 18.74 8.52 29.72
CA LEU A 21 18.76 7.48 30.75
C LEU A 21 20.17 6.92 30.97
N ASP A 22 20.94 6.81 29.89
CA ASP A 22 22.32 6.31 29.92
C ASP A 22 23.34 7.38 30.32
N HIS A 23 22.95 8.66 30.41
CA HIS A 23 23.88 9.76 30.62
C HIS A 23 24.20 9.96 32.12
N PRO A 24 25.49 9.92 32.53
CA PRO A 24 25.88 9.89 33.95
C PRO A 24 25.58 11.18 34.73
N GLN A 25 25.38 12.30 34.02
CA GLN A 25 25.02 13.57 34.64
C GLN A 25 23.52 13.84 34.68
N ILE A 26 22.67 12.98 34.11
CA ILE A 26 21.23 13.21 33.99
C ILE A 26 20.46 12.27 34.91
N GLU A 27 19.44 12.81 35.56
CA GLU A 27 18.41 12.03 36.25
C GLU A 27 17.10 12.26 35.52
N VAL A 28 16.57 11.24 34.82
CA VAL A 28 15.26 11.36 34.17
C VAL A 28 14.17 11.20 35.22
N ILE A 29 13.55 12.31 35.60
CA ILE A 29 12.58 12.36 36.71
C ILE A 29 11.13 12.06 36.27
N GLY A 30 10.89 11.96 34.98
CA GLY A 30 9.59 11.63 34.41
C GLY A 30 9.52 11.86 32.90
N VAL A 31 8.44 11.38 32.32
CA VAL A 31 8.17 11.46 30.89
C VAL A 31 6.78 12.06 30.65
N VAL A 32 6.69 13.00 29.72
CA VAL A 32 5.42 13.53 29.21
C VAL A 32 5.24 13.08 27.78
N THR A 33 4.12 12.45 27.47
CA THR A 33 3.82 11.94 26.12
C THR A 33 2.36 12.21 25.78
N GLN A 34 2.00 12.09 24.49
CA GLN A 34 0.60 12.25 24.09
C GLN A 34 -0.27 11.16 24.73
N PRO A 35 -1.57 11.43 24.98
CA PRO A 35 -2.52 10.41 25.37
C PRO A 35 -2.54 9.23 24.40
N ASP A 36 -2.71 8.02 24.92
CA ASP A 36 -2.88 6.83 24.09
C ASP A 36 -4.09 7.02 23.18
N ARG A 37 -3.93 6.71 21.90
CA ARG A 37 -5.01 6.84 20.90
C ARG A 37 -5.24 5.50 20.24
N ALA A 38 -6.49 5.27 19.87
CA ALA A 38 -6.83 4.19 18.98
C ALA A 38 -6.15 4.42 17.61
N ALA A 39 -5.22 3.54 17.24
CA ALA A 39 -4.46 3.62 16.01
C ALA A 39 -4.36 2.24 15.34
N GLY A 40 -4.02 2.22 14.04
CA GLY A 40 -3.97 0.99 13.25
C GLY A 40 -5.34 0.40 12.85
N ARG A 41 -5.30 -0.74 12.15
CA ARG A 41 -6.52 -1.49 11.77
C ARG A 41 -7.01 -2.26 13.00
N GLY A 42 -8.24 -2.00 13.45
CA GLY A 42 -8.83 -2.61 14.66
C GLY A 42 -9.01 -1.66 15.85
N ARG A 43 -8.47 -0.43 15.79
CA ARG A 43 -8.63 0.62 16.81
C ARG A 43 -8.23 0.21 18.23
N ALA A 44 -7.34 -0.78 18.37
CA ALA A 44 -6.73 -1.08 19.66
C ALA A 44 -6.04 0.18 20.20
N VAL A 45 -6.11 0.39 21.51
CA VAL A 45 -5.39 1.47 22.18
C VAL A 45 -3.90 1.18 22.00
N GLN A 46 -3.21 2.03 21.24
CA GLN A 46 -1.76 1.93 21.07
C GLN A 46 -1.09 2.83 22.10
N VAL A 47 -0.21 2.21 22.88
CA VAL A 47 0.70 2.89 23.80
C VAL A 47 1.79 3.56 22.96
N SER A 48 2.22 4.76 23.32
CA SER A 48 3.30 5.44 22.58
C SER A 48 4.66 4.75 22.82
N PRO A 49 5.56 4.70 21.82
CA PRO A 49 6.90 4.12 21.99
C PRO A 49 7.69 4.72 23.17
N VAL A 50 7.54 6.03 23.39
CA VAL A 50 8.15 6.73 24.53
C VAL A 50 7.55 6.27 25.86
N LYS A 51 6.24 6.03 25.94
CA LYS A 51 5.58 5.50 27.14
C LYS A 51 6.06 4.09 27.45
N GLU A 52 6.19 3.23 26.44
CA GLU A 52 6.70 1.86 26.62
C GLU A 52 8.09 1.86 27.24
N LEU A 53 9.02 2.66 26.68
CA LEU A 53 10.37 2.77 27.22
C LEU A 53 10.39 3.33 28.65
N ALA A 54 9.56 4.34 28.92
CA ALA A 54 9.46 4.95 30.24
C ALA A 54 8.96 3.96 31.31
N LEU A 55 7.92 3.20 31.00
CA LEU A 55 7.38 2.18 31.89
C LEU A 55 8.39 1.05 32.14
N ALA A 56 9.14 0.63 31.12
CA ALA A 56 10.18 -0.37 31.26
C ALA A 56 11.31 0.05 32.22
N HIS A 57 11.54 1.36 32.37
CA HIS A 57 12.51 1.93 33.31
C HIS A 57 11.87 2.41 34.63
N GLY A 58 10.59 2.12 34.87
CA GLY A 58 9.89 2.51 36.10
C GLY A 58 9.68 4.03 36.26
N LEU A 59 9.70 4.79 35.17
CA LEU A 59 9.52 6.24 35.19
C LEU A 59 8.05 6.63 35.33
N ALA A 60 7.79 7.75 36.01
CA ALA A 60 6.47 8.36 36.03
C ALA A 60 6.11 8.91 34.63
N VAL A 61 4.92 8.55 34.14
CA VAL A 61 4.41 9.00 32.83
C VAL A 61 3.21 9.92 33.01
N GLN A 62 3.28 11.12 32.43
CA GLN A 62 2.16 12.06 32.34
C GLN A 62 1.63 12.13 30.90
N GLN A 63 0.30 12.09 30.73
CA GLN A 63 -0.36 12.14 29.42
C GLN A 63 -1.44 13.24 29.37
N PRO A 64 -1.08 14.52 29.55
CA PRO A 64 -2.07 15.59 29.53
C PRO A 64 -2.69 15.71 28.14
N GLN A 65 -4.02 15.86 28.10
CA GLN A 65 -4.73 16.16 26.85
C GLN A 65 -4.21 17.44 26.22
N ARG A 66 -3.96 18.47 27.04
CA ARG A 66 -3.31 19.71 26.64
C ARG A 66 -2.40 20.19 27.76
N LEU A 67 -1.14 20.49 27.43
CA LEU A 67 -0.14 20.99 28.37
C LEU A 67 -0.50 22.37 28.95
N ARG A 68 -1.44 23.08 28.31
CA ARG A 68 -1.94 24.39 28.76
C ARG A 68 -2.94 24.32 29.91
N ASP A 69 -3.45 23.12 30.22
CA ASP A 69 -4.47 22.96 31.25
C ASP A 69 -3.79 23.16 32.65
N PRO A 70 -4.36 23.96 33.57
CA PRO A 70 -3.68 24.37 34.81
C PRO A 70 -3.19 23.21 35.68
N GLU A 71 -3.96 22.12 35.76
CA GLU A 71 -3.60 20.92 36.51
C GLU A 71 -2.37 20.23 35.92
N ALA A 72 -2.27 20.18 34.58
CA ALA A 72 -1.10 19.63 33.90
C ALA A 72 0.14 20.46 34.21
N PHE A 73 0.04 21.79 34.14
CA PHE A 73 1.15 22.67 34.52
C PHE A 73 1.56 22.50 35.99
N ALA A 74 0.61 22.45 36.91
CA ALA A 74 0.89 22.27 38.33
C ALA A 74 1.62 20.94 38.62
N ALA A 75 1.21 19.85 37.94
CA ALA A 75 1.87 18.55 38.05
C ALA A 75 3.31 18.57 37.51
N LEU A 76 3.58 19.31 36.44
CA LEU A 76 4.94 19.49 35.90
C LEU A 76 5.81 20.33 36.83
N ALA A 77 5.26 21.43 37.35
CA ALA A 77 5.97 22.34 38.23
C ALA A 77 6.36 21.66 39.56
N ALA A 78 5.50 20.79 40.08
CA ALA A 78 5.77 20.02 41.30
C ALA A 78 6.98 19.09 41.18
N LEU A 79 7.35 18.67 39.96
CA LEU A 79 8.54 17.83 39.74
C LEU A 79 9.86 18.61 39.82
N GLN A 80 9.81 19.94 39.77
CA GLN A 80 10.98 20.84 39.79
C GLN A 80 12.08 20.39 38.81
N PRO A 81 11.78 20.30 37.49
CA PRO A 81 12.80 19.97 36.50
C PRO A 81 13.83 21.09 36.41
N GLU A 82 15.11 20.72 36.34
CA GLU A 82 16.21 21.64 36.08
C GLU A 82 16.45 21.80 34.57
N LEU A 83 16.07 20.79 33.78
CA LEU A 83 16.14 20.74 32.31
C LEU A 83 14.87 20.07 31.75
N ILE A 84 14.37 20.55 30.61
CA ILE A 84 13.37 19.83 29.82
C ILE A 84 13.97 19.49 28.46
N VAL A 85 13.86 18.24 28.02
CA VAL A 85 14.25 17.83 26.67
C VAL A 85 13.02 17.40 25.90
N VAL A 86 12.85 17.97 24.70
CA VAL A 86 11.72 17.74 23.81
C VAL A 86 12.20 17.04 22.54
N ALA A 87 11.47 16.02 22.09
CA ALA A 87 11.67 15.40 20.79
C ALA A 87 10.31 14.93 20.25
N ALA A 88 9.86 15.50 19.13
CA ALA A 88 8.61 15.11 18.45
C ALA A 88 7.38 14.97 19.40
N PHE A 89 7.19 15.93 20.32
CA PHE A 89 6.12 15.85 21.33
C PHE A 89 4.72 16.16 20.79
N GLY A 90 4.61 17.09 19.84
CA GLY A 90 3.34 17.41 19.15
C GLY A 90 2.37 18.31 19.93
N GLN A 91 2.80 18.94 21.02
CA GLN A 91 2.08 20.05 21.66
C GLN A 91 2.99 21.27 21.79
N ILE A 92 2.37 22.45 21.81
CA ILE A 92 3.07 23.73 21.97
C ILE A 92 3.36 23.96 23.46
N LEU A 93 4.63 24.22 23.79
CA LEU A 93 5.04 24.63 25.13
C LEU A 93 4.76 26.13 25.29
N ARG A 94 3.95 26.49 26.29
CA ARG A 94 3.66 27.89 26.62
C ARG A 94 4.84 28.51 27.39
N PRO A 95 4.96 29.85 27.44
CA PRO A 95 6.03 30.53 28.17
C PRO A 95 6.26 30.02 29.60
N GLN A 96 5.18 29.77 30.35
CA GLN A 96 5.24 29.22 31.71
C GLN A 96 5.99 27.88 31.81
N VAL A 97 5.89 27.02 30.78
CA VAL A 97 6.62 25.74 30.73
C VAL A 97 8.06 25.96 30.26
N LEU A 98 8.27 26.87 29.30
CA LEU A 98 9.60 27.21 28.78
C LEU A 98 10.53 27.81 29.84
N GLU A 99 9.96 28.57 30.77
CA GLU A 99 10.66 29.26 31.86
C GLU A 99 10.83 28.41 33.12
N LEU A 100 10.17 27.25 33.19
CA LEU A 100 10.17 26.37 34.36
C LEU A 100 11.57 25.83 34.70
N PRO A 101 12.31 25.18 33.78
CA PRO A 101 13.65 24.68 34.04
C PRO A 101 14.70 25.80 34.00
N ARG A 102 15.59 25.84 35.01
CA ARG A 102 16.70 26.81 35.04
C ARG A 102 17.68 26.67 33.86
N HIS A 103 17.83 25.45 33.33
CA HIS A 103 18.61 25.17 32.12
C HIS A 103 17.75 25.20 30.86
N GLY A 104 16.53 25.73 30.91
CA GLY A 104 15.66 25.89 29.75
C GLY A 104 15.13 24.56 29.16
N CYS A 105 14.48 24.70 28.02
CA CYS A 105 13.95 23.58 27.25
C CYS A 105 14.79 23.38 25.98
N LEU A 106 15.31 22.19 25.78
CA LEU A 106 16.02 21.79 24.57
C LEU A 106 15.08 21.01 23.64
N ASN A 107 15.27 21.18 22.32
CA ASN A 107 14.56 20.39 21.32
C ASN A 107 15.55 19.68 20.39
N VAL A 108 15.27 18.41 20.11
CA VAL A 108 15.94 17.61 19.07
C VAL A 108 15.11 17.69 17.80
N HIS A 109 15.57 18.52 16.85
CA HIS A 109 14.85 18.81 15.62
C HIS A 109 15.48 18.10 14.41
N ALA A 110 14.66 17.45 13.58
CA ALA A 110 15.11 16.61 12.47
C ALA A 110 15.37 17.40 11.16
N SER A 111 16.02 18.55 11.26
CA SER A 111 16.56 19.27 10.10
C SER A 111 17.82 20.07 10.47
N LEU A 112 18.49 20.60 9.45
CA LEU A 112 19.48 21.67 9.61
C LEU A 112 18.77 23.03 9.64
N LEU A 113 18.36 23.46 10.84
CA LEU A 113 17.76 24.78 11.05
C LEU A 113 18.72 25.90 10.60
N PRO A 114 18.21 27.00 10.01
CA PRO A 114 16.79 27.44 10.00
C PRO A 114 15.90 26.80 8.91
N ARG A 115 16.45 25.93 8.05
CA ARG A 115 15.68 25.25 7.01
C ARG A 115 14.77 24.17 7.63
N TRP A 116 13.52 24.13 7.19
CA TRP A 116 12.48 23.20 7.64
C TRP A 116 12.11 23.29 9.13
N ARG A 117 11.76 24.50 9.59
CA ARG A 117 11.02 24.69 10.85
C ARG A 117 9.62 24.06 10.73
N GLY A 118 9.11 23.45 11.78
CA GLY A 118 7.75 22.92 11.85
C GLY A 118 7.66 21.40 11.88
N ALA A 119 6.53 20.87 11.41
CA ALA A 119 6.04 19.56 11.85
C ALA A 119 6.53 18.34 11.05
N ALA A 120 7.00 18.52 9.82
CA ALA A 120 7.38 17.41 8.92
C ALA A 120 8.70 17.66 8.18
N PRO A 121 9.80 17.97 8.89
CA PRO A 121 11.05 18.39 8.25
C PRO A 121 11.68 17.33 7.35
N VAL A 122 11.64 16.06 7.75
CA VAL A 122 12.23 14.95 6.97
C VAL A 122 11.53 14.79 5.63
N ALA A 123 10.20 14.79 5.63
CA ALA A 123 9.42 14.69 4.39
C ALA A 123 9.64 15.93 3.51
N ALA A 124 9.75 17.12 4.09
CA ALA A 124 10.00 18.36 3.34
C ALA A 124 11.36 18.34 2.64
N ALA A 125 12.43 17.89 3.32
CA ALA A 125 13.75 17.74 2.72
C ALA A 125 13.75 16.75 1.54
N LEU A 126 13.07 15.60 1.70
CA LEU A 126 12.92 14.61 0.63
C LEU A 126 12.13 15.15 -0.58
N LEU A 127 11.01 15.84 -0.34
CA LEU A 127 10.19 16.44 -1.40
C LEU A 127 10.96 17.51 -2.18
N ALA A 128 11.69 18.37 -1.46
CA ALA A 128 12.52 19.41 -2.07
C ALA A 128 13.70 18.85 -2.87
N GLY A 129 14.09 17.60 -2.62
CA GLY A 129 15.27 16.99 -3.23
C GLY A 129 16.57 17.53 -2.63
N ASP A 130 16.56 17.86 -1.34
CA ASP A 130 17.76 18.28 -0.63
C ASP A 130 18.79 17.14 -0.64
N ALA A 131 20.08 17.45 -0.86
CA ALA A 131 21.16 16.46 -0.80
C ALA A 131 21.60 16.17 0.64
N LEU A 132 21.42 17.15 1.53
CA LEU A 132 21.78 17.08 2.93
C LEU A 132 20.59 17.48 3.80
N THR A 133 20.45 16.78 4.91
CA THR A 133 19.62 17.18 6.04
C THR A 133 20.45 16.99 7.31
N GLY A 134 19.82 16.85 8.47
CA GLY A 134 20.53 16.60 9.71
C GLY A 134 19.66 16.72 10.94
N SER A 135 20.32 16.69 12.09
CA SER A 135 19.71 16.92 13.38
C SER A 135 20.27 18.19 14.01
N THR A 136 19.39 19.00 14.58
CA THR A 136 19.73 20.22 15.30
C THR A 136 19.29 20.10 16.75
N ILE A 137 20.18 20.44 17.69
CA ILE A 137 19.81 20.70 19.08
C ILE A 137 19.69 22.21 19.24
N MET A 138 18.53 22.67 19.69
CA MET A 138 18.22 24.08 19.89
C MET A 138 17.59 24.32 21.24
N ARG A 139 17.70 25.55 21.75
CA ARG A 139 16.88 25.99 22.88
C ARG A 139 15.52 26.44 22.34
N LEU A 140 14.44 25.98 22.96
CA LEU A 140 13.09 26.43 22.62
C LEU A 140 12.85 27.87 23.08
N ASP A 141 12.07 28.61 22.30
CA ASP A 141 11.52 29.91 22.62
C ASP A 141 10.00 29.91 22.33
N ALA A 142 9.37 31.08 22.35
CA ALA A 142 7.92 31.19 22.11
C ALA A 142 7.52 30.94 20.64
N GLY A 143 8.47 30.92 19.69
CA GLY A 143 8.20 30.70 18.28
C GLY A 143 8.31 29.23 17.88
N MET A 144 7.91 28.93 16.64
CA MET A 144 7.98 27.56 16.10
C MET A 144 9.38 27.31 15.54
N ASP A 145 10.19 26.59 16.30
CA ASP A 145 11.57 26.24 15.97
C ASP A 145 12.46 27.45 15.62
N THR A 146 12.24 28.59 16.28
CA THR A 146 12.98 29.85 16.05
C THR A 146 14.15 30.07 17.01
N GLY A 147 14.13 29.39 18.16
CA GLY A 147 15.12 29.59 19.20
C GLY A 147 16.56 29.25 18.78
N PRO A 148 17.56 29.69 19.57
CA PRO A 148 18.96 29.64 19.16
C PRO A 148 19.50 28.21 19.10
N LEU A 149 20.41 28.00 18.15
CA LEU A 149 21.08 26.74 17.86
C LEU A 149 22.18 26.47 18.88
N LEU A 150 22.31 25.23 19.34
CA LEU A 150 23.39 24.77 20.22
C LEU A 150 24.38 23.89 19.47
N ALA A 151 23.86 22.95 18.67
CA ALA A 151 24.68 22.06 17.86
C ALA A 151 23.90 21.54 16.66
N GLN A 152 24.61 21.16 15.60
CA GLN A 152 24.04 20.55 14.39
C GLN A 152 24.95 19.43 13.91
N ALA A 153 24.35 18.38 13.37
CA ALA A 153 25.05 17.31 12.67
C ALA A 153 24.35 17.08 11.32
N ALA A 154 25.13 17.10 10.24
CA ALA A 154 24.61 16.88 8.89
C ALA A 154 24.54 15.38 8.55
N GLU A 155 23.58 15.01 7.71
CA GLU A 155 23.37 13.65 7.19
C GLU A 155 23.07 13.72 5.70
N VAL A 156 23.68 12.81 4.94
CA VAL A 156 23.42 12.67 3.49
C VAL A 156 22.07 11.99 3.27
N ILE A 157 21.26 12.57 2.39
CA ILE A 157 20.04 11.93 1.89
C ILE A 157 20.44 11.01 0.73
N ARG A 158 20.26 9.71 0.93
CA ARG A 158 20.57 8.66 -0.04
C ARG A 158 19.44 8.52 -1.05
N THR A 159 19.75 7.95 -2.20
CA THR A 159 18.80 7.78 -3.31
C THR A 159 17.57 6.96 -2.93
N GLU A 160 17.75 5.97 -2.07
CA GLU A 160 16.76 5.01 -1.61
C GLU A 160 16.09 5.40 -0.29
N ASP A 161 16.49 6.54 0.31
CA ASP A 161 15.96 6.97 1.60
C ASP A 161 14.48 7.30 1.50
N THR A 162 13.68 6.60 2.31
CA THR A 162 12.31 6.97 2.66
C THR A 162 12.27 7.83 3.92
N ALA A 163 11.17 8.54 4.14
CA ALA A 163 10.99 9.35 5.34
C ALA A 163 11.17 8.52 6.63
N ALA A 164 10.69 7.27 6.67
CA ALA A 164 10.95 6.37 7.80
C ALA A 164 12.44 6.05 8.00
N SER A 165 13.12 5.60 6.95
CA SER A 165 14.54 5.19 7.04
C SER A 165 15.45 6.35 7.45
N LEU A 166 15.21 7.55 6.89
CA LEU A 166 15.94 8.76 7.21
C LEU A 166 15.62 9.26 8.62
N SER A 167 14.34 9.26 9.01
CA SER A 167 13.93 9.64 10.38
C SER A 167 14.61 8.77 11.44
N ALA A 168 14.71 7.46 11.21
CA ALA A 168 15.37 6.55 12.15
C ALA A 168 16.88 6.84 12.29
N ARG A 169 17.57 7.22 11.22
CA ARG A 169 18.98 7.64 11.29
C ARG A 169 19.13 8.98 12.00
N LEU A 170 18.30 9.97 11.67
CA LEU A 170 18.32 11.29 12.29
C LEU A 170 17.98 11.25 13.78
N ALA A 171 17.07 10.36 14.21
CA ALA A 171 16.76 10.14 15.61
C ALA A 171 18.00 9.72 16.41
N ARG A 172 18.78 8.76 15.89
CA ARG A 172 20.04 8.32 16.52
C ARG A 172 21.09 9.42 16.51
N GLN A 173 21.31 10.05 15.36
CA GLN A 173 22.25 11.18 15.24
C GLN A 173 21.89 12.33 16.20
N GLY A 174 20.61 12.63 16.36
CA GLY A 174 20.12 13.66 17.29
C GLY A 174 20.32 13.27 18.75
N ALA A 175 20.12 12.01 19.11
CA ALA A 175 20.39 11.50 20.46
C ALA A 175 21.89 11.53 20.79
N ASP A 176 22.74 11.09 19.87
CA ASP A 176 24.21 11.14 20.02
C ASP A 176 24.69 12.58 20.18
N LEU A 177 24.17 13.49 19.35
CA LEU A 177 24.49 14.92 19.41
C LEU A 177 24.01 15.56 20.72
N LEU A 178 22.81 15.21 21.20
CA LEU A 178 22.28 15.66 22.48
C LEU A 178 23.21 15.22 23.63
N ALA A 179 23.52 13.93 23.70
CA ALA A 179 24.40 13.39 24.74
C ALA A 179 25.78 14.06 24.73
N ALA A 180 26.35 14.28 23.54
CA ALA A 180 27.66 14.90 23.39
C ALA A 180 27.69 16.35 23.91
N ILE A 181 26.61 17.11 23.75
CA ILE A 181 26.61 18.54 24.12
C ILE A 181 26.24 18.80 25.58
N LEU A 182 25.56 17.85 26.24
CA LEU A 182 25.01 18.03 27.59
C LEU A 182 26.05 18.46 28.63
N PRO A 183 27.25 17.87 28.70
CA PRO A 183 28.25 18.28 29.71
C PRO A 183 28.64 19.76 29.60
N CYS A 184 28.98 20.24 28.40
CA CYS A 184 29.33 21.64 28.18
C CYS A 184 28.11 22.57 28.33
N TYR A 185 26.93 22.11 27.94
CA TYR A 185 25.69 22.88 28.09
C TYR A 185 25.35 23.13 29.56
N LEU A 186 25.37 22.08 30.39
CA LEU A 186 25.07 22.17 31.81
C LEU A 186 26.12 22.98 32.59
N ALA A 187 27.37 22.98 32.12
CA ALA A 187 28.44 23.84 32.66
C ALA A 187 28.33 25.31 32.22
N GLY A 188 27.39 25.66 31.35
CA GLY A 188 27.25 27.02 30.80
C GLY A 188 28.35 27.41 29.81
N GLN A 189 29.06 26.43 29.25
CA GLN A 189 30.22 26.62 28.36
C GLN A 189 29.86 26.52 26.88
N LEU A 190 28.62 26.15 26.54
CA LEU A 190 28.17 26.02 25.16
C LEU A 190 27.43 27.29 24.70
N PRO A 191 28.00 28.09 23.79
CA PRO A 191 27.35 29.29 23.28
C PRO A 191 26.15 28.94 22.40
N ALA A 192 25.04 29.66 22.59
CA ALA A 192 23.86 29.53 21.74
C ALA A 192 23.94 30.54 20.59
N ARG A 193 23.80 30.07 19.35
CA ARG A 193 23.86 30.89 18.14
C ARG A 193 22.45 31.25 17.66
N PRO A 194 22.09 32.54 17.51
CA PRO A 194 20.83 32.93 16.89
C PRO A 194 20.69 32.33 15.48
N GLN A 195 19.46 31.98 15.10
CA GLN A 195 19.17 31.55 13.73
C GLN A 195 19.17 32.75 12.79
N ASP A 196 19.62 32.56 11.55
CA ASP A 196 19.33 33.50 10.47
C ASP A 196 17.87 33.29 10.03
N HIS A 197 17.02 34.29 10.28
CA HIS A 197 15.60 34.17 9.97
C HIS A 197 15.29 34.36 8.48
N GLU A 198 16.19 34.96 7.68
CA GLU A 198 16.00 35.14 6.24
C GLU A 198 16.18 33.82 5.48
N GLN A 199 16.97 32.89 6.02
CA GLN A 199 17.19 31.55 5.45
C GLN A 199 16.15 30.51 5.90
N ALA A 200 15.11 30.93 6.64
CA ALA A 200 14.14 30.01 7.19
C ALA A 200 13.20 29.43 6.13
N ALA A 201 13.02 28.12 6.17
CA ALA A 201 11.98 27.43 5.39
C ALA A 201 11.00 26.74 6.34
N LEU A 202 9.70 26.82 6.05
CA LEU A 202 8.65 26.22 6.88
C LEU A 202 8.17 24.91 6.28
N CYS A 203 7.96 23.90 7.13
CA CYS A 203 7.28 22.67 6.79
C CYS A 203 5.98 22.54 7.59
N ARG A 204 4.92 22.09 6.90
CA ARG A 204 3.59 21.92 7.48
C ARG A 204 3.35 20.44 7.80
N PRO A 205 2.43 20.11 8.72
CA PRO A 205 1.97 18.74 8.88
C PRO A 205 1.49 18.17 7.55
N LEU A 206 1.87 16.93 7.24
CA LEU A 206 1.41 16.28 6.01
C LEU A 206 -0.09 16.01 6.10
N GLN A 207 -0.74 16.01 4.93
CA GLN A 207 -2.15 15.67 4.77
C GLN A 207 -2.27 14.51 3.78
N LYS A 208 -3.32 13.68 3.91
CA LYS A 208 -3.48 12.50 3.05
C LYS A 208 -3.64 12.90 1.58
N GLU A 209 -4.33 14.00 1.35
CA GLU A 209 -4.67 14.53 0.03
C GLU A 209 -3.42 14.91 -0.76
N GLN A 210 -2.36 15.36 -0.08
CA GLN A 210 -1.06 15.69 -0.68
C GLN A 210 -0.35 14.46 -1.26
N ALA A 211 -0.71 13.26 -0.80
CA ALA A 211 -0.13 12.01 -1.28
C ALA A 211 -0.72 11.53 -2.61
N ARG A 212 -1.81 12.16 -3.08
CA ARG A 212 -2.37 11.87 -4.40
C ARG A 212 -1.40 12.36 -5.47
N ILE A 213 -0.95 11.45 -6.31
CA ILE A 213 -0.05 11.77 -7.42
C ILE A 213 -0.81 12.57 -8.47
N ASP A 214 -0.30 13.76 -8.75
CA ASP A 214 -0.57 14.51 -9.96
C ASP A 214 0.46 14.10 -11.01
N TRP A 215 0.00 13.38 -12.04
CA TRP A 215 0.87 12.87 -13.10
C TRP A 215 1.45 13.96 -13.99
N THR A 216 0.96 15.20 -13.90
CA THR A 216 1.52 16.35 -14.64
C THR A 216 2.84 16.85 -14.03
N LEU A 217 3.22 16.38 -12.84
CA LEU A 217 4.51 16.69 -12.23
C LEU A 217 5.65 15.91 -12.92
N PRO A 218 6.91 16.41 -12.87
CA PRO A 218 8.07 15.67 -13.37
C PRO A 218 8.26 14.32 -12.65
N ALA A 219 8.73 13.29 -13.38
CA ALA A 219 8.95 11.96 -12.82
C ALA A 219 9.82 11.98 -11.55
N ALA A 220 10.88 12.80 -11.53
CA ALA A 220 11.77 12.95 -10.38
C ALA A 220 11.08 13.56 -9.15
N GLN A 221 10.02 14.35 -9.31
CA GLN A 221 9.25 14.88 -8.20
C GLN A 221 8.28 13.81 -7.67
N ILE A 222 7.62 13.06 -8.55
CA ILE A 222 6.73 11.96 -8.17
C ILE A 222 7.52 10.86 -7.45
N GLU A 223 8.71 10.52 -7.94
CA GLU A 223 9.63 9.58 -7.29
C GLU A 223 9.92 10.01 -5.85
N ARG A 224 10.31 11.28 -5.64
CA ARG A 224 10.52 11.85 -4.30
C ARG A 224 9.28 11.77 -3.43
N MET A 225 8.08 11.99 -3.97
CA MET A 225 6.82 11.83 -3.23
C MET A 225 6.64 10.39 -2.72
N THR A 226 7.01 9.37 -3.51
CA THR A 226 6.91 7.96 -3.07
C THR A 226 7.76 7.67 -1.84
N ARG A 227 8.96 8.27 -1.77
CA ARG A 227 9.88 8.14 -0.62
C ARG A 227 9.50 9.03 0.56
N ALA A 228 9.11 10.28 0.30
CA ALA A 228 8.77 11.26 1.34
C ALA A 228 7.47 10.92 2.08
N TYR A 229 6.55 10.23 1.43
CA TYR A 229 5.28 9.80 2.02
C TYR A 229 5.28 8.34 2.49
N ASP A 230 6.44 7.68 2.52
CA ASP A 230 6.57 6.33 3.07
C ASP A 230 6.98 6.35 4.55
N PRO A 231 6.24 5.68 5.44
CA PRO A 231 5.05 4.84 5.20
C PRO A 231 3.72 5.61 5.12
N TRP A 232 3.69 6.84 5.65
CA TRP A 232 2.50 7.69 5.74
C TRP A 232 2.78 9.08 5.17
N PRO A 233 1.82 9.70 4.45
CA PRO A 233 0.47 9.22 4.10
C PRO A 233 0.40 8.08 3.07
N GLY A 234 1.51 7.79 2.38
CA GLY A 234 1.62 6.82 1.30
C GLY A 234 1.17 7.42 -0.03
N ALA A 235 2.10 7.61 -0.98
CA ALA A 235 1.78 8.09 -2.31
C ALA A 235 0.76 7.17 -3.01
N PHE A 236 -0.22 7.74 -3.70
CA PHE A 236 -1.27 6.97 -4.34
C PHE A 236 -1.84 7.63 -5.60
N THR A 237 -2.48 6.81 -6.43
CA THR A 237 -3.27 7.24 -7.58
C THR A 237 -4.56 6.41 -7.67
N PHE A 238 -5.30 6.55 -8.77
CA PHE A 238 -6.45 5.70 -9.08
C PHE A 238 -6.20 4.90 -10.36
N TRP A 239 -6.53 3.62 -10.35
CA TRP A 239 -6.50 2.73 -11.51
C TRP A 239 -7.87 2.06 -11.64
N ALA A 240 -8.54 2.23 -12.78
CA ALA A 240 -9.91 1.76 -13.00
C ALA A 240 -10.87 2.13 -11.84
N GLY A 241 -10.76 3.36 -11.33
CA GLY A 241 -11.55 3.85 -10.20
C GLY A 241 -11.10 3.35 -8.81
N GLN A 242 -10.13 2.43 -8.73
CA GLN A 242 -9.65 1.85 -7.49
C GLN A 242 -8.42 2.59 -6.96
N HIS A 243 -8.34 2.76 -5.64
CA HIS A 243 -7.20 3.39 -4.99
C HIS A 243 -5.95 2.50 -5.09
N LEU A 244 -4.91 3.01 -5.74
CA LEU A 244 -3.64 2.33 -5.97
C LEU A 244 -2.53 3.03 -5.18
N LYS A 245 -2.04 2.41 -4.09
CA LYS A 245 -0.86 2.92 -3.38
C LYS A 245 0.39 2.59 -4.18
N ILE A 246 1.26 3.58 -4.34
CA ILE A 246 2.57 3.47 -4.98
C ILE A 246 3.61 3.53 -3.87
N GLY A 247 4.21 2.38 -3.57
CA GLY A 247 5.16 2.24 -2.47
C GLY A 247 6.62 2.49 -2.88
N ALA A 248 6.97 2.35 -4.15
CA ALA A 248 8.30 2.64 -4.67
C ALA A 248 8.19 2.87 -6.18
N ALA A 249 9.01 3.77 -6.70
CA ALA A 249 9.09 4.08 -8.12
C ALA A 249 10.51 4.49 -8.49
N ARG A 250 10.84 4.43 -9.78
CA ARG A 250 12.11 4.93 -10.32
C ARG A 250 11.91 5.70 -11.61
N VAL A 251 12.74 6.72 -11.82
CA VAL A 251 12.74 7.54 -13.02
C VAL A 251 13.51 6.82 -14.13
N VAL A 252 12.95 6.81 -15.33
CA VAL A 252 13.62 6.34 -16.55
C VAL A 252 13.45 7.32 -17.70
N ALA A 253 14.32 7.23 -18.69
CA ALA A 253 14.26 8.05 -19.88
C ALA A 253 13.10 7.62 -20.80
N GLY A 254 12.47 8.60 -21.45
CA GLY A 254 11.39 8.41 -22.42
C GLY A 254 10.32 9.49 -22.29
N GLU A 255 9.33 9.42 -23.18
CA GLU A 255 8.24 10.39 -23.27
C GLU A 255 6.91 9.68 -23.48
N ALA A 256 5.88 10.14 -22.76
CA ALA A 256 4.49 9.71 -22.90
C ALA A 256 3.60 10.78 -22.25
N ALA A 257 2.31 10.79 -22.58
CA ALA A 257 1.39 11.74 -21.97
C ALA A 257 1.26 11.48 -20.44
N PRO A 258 1.10 12.53 -19.62
CA PRO A 258 0.86 12.38 -18.18
C PRO A 258 -0.23 11.35 -17.84
N GLY A 259 0.12 10.33 -17.07
CA GLY A 259 -0.78 9.24 -16.66
C GLY A 259 -0.96 8.13 -17.68
N GLN A 260 -0.39 8.25 -18.88
CA GLN A 260 -0.43 7.20 -19.90
C GLN A 260 0.52 6.06 -19.52
N VAL A 261 0.02 4.83 -19.53
CA VAL A 261 0.86 3.64 -19.36
C VAL A 261 1.42 3.25 -20.73
N VAL A 262 2.74 3.08 -20.80
CA VAL A 262 3.47 2.67 -22.00
C VAL A 262 4.36 1.46 -21.72
N ALA A 263 4.59 0.65 -22.74
CA ALA A 263 5.64 -0.37 -22.68
C ALA A 263 7.01 0.33 -22.65
N TRP A 264 7.87 -0.10 -21.74
CA TRP A 264 9.23 0.36 -21.60
C TRP A 264 10.09 -0.87 -21.33
N GLU A 265 10.92 -1.27 -22.32
CA GLU A 265 11.63 -2.55 -22.30
C GLU A 265 10.68 -3.73 -22.02
N ASP A 266 10.93 -4.52 -20.98
CA ASP A 266 10.12 -5.65 -20.51
C ASP A 266 9.10 -5.25 -19.42
N ARG A 267 8.92 -3.95 -19.18
CA ARG A 267 8.09 -3.41 -18.09
C ARG A 267 7.06 -2.39 -18.59
N ALA A 268 6.17 -2.01 -17.69
CA ALA A 268 5.30 -0.85 -17.87
C ALA A 268 5.93 0.38 -17.20
N ALA A 269 5.84 1.52 -17.88
CA ALA A 269 6.16 2.83 -17.33
C ALA A 269 4.96 3.76 -17.49
N VAL A 270 4.89 4.80 -16.66
CA VAL A 270 3.85 5.82 -16.71
C VAL A 270 4.44 7.14 -17.17
N GLY A 271 3.81 7.77 -18.15
CA GLY A 271 4.13 9.12 -18.61
C GLY A 271 3.87 10.15 -17.51
N THR A 272 4.76 11.13 -17.42
CA THR A 272 4.67 12.22 -16.43
C THR A 272 4.82 13.58 -17.11
N GLY A 273 4.84 14.68 -16.36
CA GLY A 273 5.13 16.00 -16.94
C GLY A 273 6.51 16.11 -17.60
N ALA A 274 7.47 15.29 -17.14
CA ALA A 274 8.79 15.15 -17.76
C ALA A 274 9.43 13.82 -17.36
N GLY A 275 9.79 13.00 -18.35
CA GLY A 275 10.33 11.65 -18.17
C GLY A 275 9.26 10.60 -17.87
N LEU A 276 9.70 9.35 -17.69
CA LEU A 276 8.82 8.22 -17.38
C LEU A 276 9.08 7.71 -15.95
N LEU A 277 8.07 7.07 -15.38
CA LEU A 277 8.14 6.48 -14.05
C LEU A 277 7.78 5.00 -14.08
N ILE A 278 8.69 4.13 -13.62
CA ILE A 278 8.41 2.72 -13.39
C ILE A 278 7.92 2.56 -11.95
N LEU A 279 6.79 1.86 -11.76
CA LEU A 279 6.19 1.63 -10.45
C LEU A 279 6.61 0.27 -9.92
N ASP A 280 7.69 0.23 -9.14
CA ASP A 280 8.30 -1.01 -8.66
C ASP A 280 7.52 -1.72 -7.56
N ARG A 281 6.74 -0.97 -6.78
CA ARG A 281 5.91 -1.54 -5.72
C ARG A 281 4.53 -0.90 -5.70
N LEU A 282 3.53 -1.70 -6.03
CA LEU A 282 2.13 -1.31 -6.09
C LEU A 282 1.30 -2.06 -5.04
N GLN A 283 0.29 -1.39 -4.50
CA GLN A 283 -0.70 -2.02 -3.63
C GLN A 283 -2.09 -1.49 -3.97
N LEU A 284 -2.87 -2.32 -4.68
CA LEU A 284 -4.31 -2.07 -4.85
C LEU A 284 -5.02 -2.13 -3.49
N ALA A 285 -5.82 -1.13 -3.19
CA ALA A 285 -6.72 -1.16 -2.04
C ALA A 285 -7.77 -2.26 -2.22
N GLY A 286 -8.03 -3.01 -1.16
CA GLY A 286 -9.12 -3.98 -1.14
C GLY A 286 -8.77 -5.38 -1.63
N LYS A 287 -7.52 -5.70 -2.05
CA LYS A 287 -7.14 -7.07 -2.45
C LYS A 287 -7.63 -8.13 -1.46
N ARG A 288 -7.27 -8.00 -0.17
CA ARG A 288 -7.75 -8.92 0.89
C ARG A 288 -9.28 -8.93 1.07
N MET A 289 -9.96 -7.80 0.84
CA MET A 289 -11.42 -7.76 0.93
C MET A 289 -12.07 -8.50 -0.25
N LEU A 290 -11.52 -8.34 -1.45
CA LEU A 290 -11.97 -9.04 -2.64
C LEU A 290 -11.64 -10.54 -2.54
N ASP A 291 -10.44 -10.91 -2.07
CA ASP A 291 -10.06 -12.30 -1.80
C ASP A 291 -11.04 -12.96 -0.83
N SER A 292 -11.29 -12.33 0.34
CA SER A 292 -12.26 -12.86 1.31
C SER A 292 -13.70 -12.87 0.79
N ALA A 293 -14.08 -11.91 -0.06
CA ALA A 293 -15.41 -11.91 -0.66
C ALA A 293 -15.58 -13.05 -1.66
N GLU A 294 -14.59 -13.28 -2.51
CA GLU A 294 -14.59 -14.39 -3.49
C GLU A 294 -14.72 -15.74 -2.79
N GLU A 295 -13.93 -15.97 -1.73
CA GLU A 295 -14.00 -17.19 -0.91
C GLU A 295 -15.40 -17.37 -0.31
N LEU A 296 -15.92 -16.35 0.37
CA LEU A 296 -17.22 -16.44 1.04
C LEU A 296 -18.38 -16.61 0.07
N ILE A 297 -18.36 -15.92 -1.08
CA ILE A 297 -19.38 -16.06 -2.13
C ILE A 297 -19.30 -17.47 -2.72
N SER A 298 -18.10 -18.02 -2.91
CA SER A 298 -17.94 -19.40 -3.37
C SER A 298 -18.46 -20.43 -2.36
N GLU A 299 -18.32 -20.16 -1.05
CA GLU A 299 -18.81 -21.03 0.03
C GLU A 299 -20.33 -20.99 0.21
N LYS A 300 -20.96 -19.82 0.11
CA LYS A 300 -22.34 -19.59 0.58
C LYS A 300 -23.29 -18.96 -0.44
N GLY A 301 -22.80 -18.52 -1.60
CA GLY A 301 -23.55 -17.72 -2.56
C GLY A 301 -23.60 -16.24 -2.19
N PHE A 302 -23.79 -15.37 -3.19
CA PHE A 302 -23.72 -13.92 -2.97
C PHE A 302 -24.80 -13.44 -2.02
N ALA A 303 -26.06 -13.89 -2.18
CA ALA A 303 -27.19 -13.43 -1.37
C ALA A 303 -26.94 -13.59 0.14
N ASP A 304 -26.36 -14.71 0.55
CA ASP A 304 -26.21 -15.11 1.95
C ASP A 304 -24.95 -14.57 2.65
N VAL A 305 -24.08 -13.86 1.93
CA VAL A 305 -22.84 -13.29 2.50
C VAL A 305 -23.05 -11.83 2.91
N PRO A 306 -23.13 -11.49 4.22
CA PRO A 306 -23.21 -10.10 4.63
C PRO A 306 -21.85 -9.40 4.54
N VAL A 307 -21.86 -8.09 4.24
CA VAL A 307 -20.65 -7.24 4.20
C VAL A 307 -19.85 -7.32 5.51
N ALA A 308 -20.54 -7.50 6.64
CA ALA A 308 -19.88 -7.66 7.93
C ALA A 308 -19.06 -8.94 8.06
N GLU A 309 -19.49 -10.04 7.41
CA GLU A 309 -18.73 -11.28 7.40
C GLU A 309 -17.50 -11.16 6.50
N ILE A 310 -17.62 -10.51 5.34
CA ILE A 310 -16.48 -10.18 4.46
C ILE A 310 -15.46 -9.33 5.22
N ALA A 311 -15.92 -8.27 5.89
CA ALA A 311 -15.08 -7.40 6.69
C ALA A 311 -14.31 -8.18 7.77
N ARG A 312 -15.02 -9.03 8.53
CA ARG A 312 -14.44 -9.88 9.57
C ARG A 312 -13.38 -10.83 9.01
N ARG A 313 -13.70 -11.56 7.92
CA ARG A 313 -12.78 -12.50 7.28
C ARG A 313 -11.52 -11.81 6.75
N ALA A 314 -11.69 -10.63 6.16
CA ALA A 314 -10.58 -9.83 5.61
C ALA A 314 -9.77 -9.08 6.68
N GLY A 315 -10.17 -9.11 7.96
CA GLY A 315 -9.51 -8.39 9.05
C GLY A 315 -9.74 -6.87 9.03
N PHE A 316 -10.93 -6.44 8.60
CA PHE A 316 -11.35 -5.04 8.51
C PHE A 316 -12.63 -4.76 9.30
N SER A 317 -12.87 -3.48 9.61
CA SER A 317 -14.17 -3.05 10.12
C SER A 317 -15.18 -2.92 8.97
N VAL A 318 -16.47 -3.05 9.29
CA VAL A 318 -17.57 -2.82 8.33
C VAL A 318 -17.45 -1.44 7.68
N GLY A 319 -17.18 -0.40 8.46
CA GLY A 319 -16.99 0.95 7.94
C GLY A 319 -15.78 1.09 6.99
N ALA A 320 -14.75 0.26 7.14
CA ALA A 320 -13.64 0.24 6.18
C ALA A 320 -14.04 -0.34 4.83
N VAL A 321 -15.01 -1.26 4.79
CA VAL A 321 -15.58 -1.77 3.53
C VAL A 321 -16.42 -0.69 2.87
N TYR A 322 -17.33 -0.04 3.63
CA TYR A 322 -18.19 1.03 3.09
C TYR A 322 -17.44 2.31 2.68
N ALA A 323 -16.27 2.57 3.26
CA ALA A 323 -15.38 3.64 2.80
C ALA A 323 -14.75 3.36 1.42
N ARG A 324 -14.81 2.12 0.92
CA ARG A 324 -14.22 1.67 -0.34
C ARG A 324 -15.26 1.30 -1.39
N PHE A 325 -16.33 0.65 -0.94
CA PHE A 325 -17.43 0.19 -1.76
C PHE A 325 -18.70 0.82 -1.23
N ARG A 326 -19.46 1.50 -2.09
CA ARG A 326 -20.70 2.18 -1.69
C ARG A 326 -21.70 1.20 -1.05
N ASP A 327 -21.78 0.01 -1.60
CA ASP A 327 -22.68 -1.06 -1.23
C ASP A 327 -22.05 -2.43 -1.57
N LYS A 328 -22.77 -3.50 -1.21
CA LYS A 328 -22.35 -4.88 -1.46
C LYS A 328 -22.25 -5.19 -2.96
N ASP A 329 -23.12 -4.59 -3.78
CA ASP A 329 -23.10 -4.74 -5.24
C ASP A 329 -21.88 -4.07 -5.88
N ALA A 330 -21.42 -2.93 -5.36
CA ALA A 330 -20.19 -2.28 -5.81
C ALA A 330 -18.96 -3.13 -5.52
N LEU A 331 -18.97 -3.87 -4.40
CA LEU A 331 -17.92 -4.84 -4.10
C LEU A 331 -17.97 -6.01 -5.10
N LEU A 332 -19.17 -6.52 -5.41
CA LEU A 332 -19.34 -7.61 -6.38
C LEU A 332 -18.90 -7.19 -7.78
N ARG A 333 -19.28 -6.00 -8.25
CA ARG A 333 -18.80 -5.45 -9.54
C ARG A 333 -17.28 -5.36 -9.61
N CYS A 334 -16.63 -4.94 -8.52
CA CYS A 334 -15.16 -4.92 -8.47
C CYS A 334 -14.55 -6.33 -8.51
N LEU A 335 -15.23 -7.33 -7.93
CA LEU A 335 -14.81 -8.73 -8.00
C LEU A 335 -15.02 -9.28 -9.42
N GLU A 336 -16.14 -8.97 -10.07
CA GLU A 336 -16.45 -9.28 -11.47
C GLU A 336 -15.37 -8.74 -12.42
N ASP A 337 -15.08 -7.44 -12.32
CA ASP A 337 -14.04 -6.78 -13.12
C ASP A 337 -12.67 -7.46 -12.94
N ARG A 338 -12.31 -7.82 -11.69
CA ARG A 338 -11.07 -8.55 -11.39
C ARG A 338 -11.03 -9.90 -12.08
N LEU A 339 -12.10 -10.70 -11.93
CA LEU A 339 -12.17 -12.05 -12.48
C LEU A 339 -12.16 -12.05 -14.01
N ILE A 340 -12.81 -11.07 -14.65
CA ILE A 340 -12.77 -10.88 -16.10
C ILE A 340 -11.34 -10.58 -16.55
N GLN A 341 -10.64 -9.67 -15.86
CA GLN A 341 -9.25 -9.31 -16.18
C GLN A 341 -8.30 -10.52 -16.03
N GLU A 342 -8.42 -11.27 -14.93
CA GLU A 342 -7.64 -12.49 -14.71
C GLU A 342 -7.93 -13.56 -15.78
N THR A 343 -9.19 -13.72 -16.16
CA THR A 343 -9.61 -14.68 -17.19
C THR A 343 -9.01 -14.30 -18.55
N ARG A 344 -9.04 -13.02 -18.93
CA ARG A 344 -8.43 -12.54 -20.17
C ARG A 344 -6.92 -12.73 -20.18
N ALA A 345 -6.22 -12.36 -19.10
CA ALA A 345 -4.78 -12.56 -19.00
C ALA A 345 -4.40 -14.04 -19.10
N THR A 346 -5.19 -14.92 -18.46
CA THR A 346 -5.02 -16.38 -18.54
C THR A 346 -5.24 -16.89 -19.96
N ALA A 347 -6.31 -16.43 -20.64
CA ALA A 347 -6.59 -16.76 -22.02
C ALA A 347 -5.48 -16.27 -22.97
N ASP A 348 -4.92 -15.09 -22.74
CA ASP A 348 -3.83 -14.54 -23.55
C ASP A 348 -2.58 -15.42 -23.52
N ALA A 349 -2.22 -15.91 -22.33
CA ALA A 349 -1.09 -16.83 -22.16
C ALA A 349 -1.40 -18.25 -22.66
N ALA A 350 -2.64 -18.73 -22.48
CA ALA A 350 -3.05 -20.06 -22.93
C ALA A 350 -3.16 -20.15 -24.45
N LEU A 351 -3.63 -19.09 -25.10
CA LEU A 351 -3.90 -18.99 -26.54
C LEU A 351 -2.85 -18.12 -27.25
N ASP A 352 -1.62 -18.06 -26.73
CA ASP A 352 -0.50 -17.44 -27.43
C ASP A 352 -0.09 -18.32 -28.62
N PRO A 353 -0.14 -17.83 -29.87
CA PRO A 353 0.30 -18.61 -31.04
C PRO A 353 1.73 -19.13 -30.91
N ALA A 354 2.62 -18.43 -30.21
CA ALA A 354 4.01 -18.84 -30.02
C ALA A 354 4.15 -20.14 -29.21
N ARG A 355 3.25 -20.35 -28.22
CA ARG A 355 3.22 -21.57 -27.38
C ARG A 355 2.96 -22.82 -28.22
N TRP A 356 2.13 -22.69 -29.24
CA TRP A 356 1.60 -23.82 -30.01
C TRP A 356 2.34 -24.06 -31.32
N LYS A 357 3.52 -23.47 -31.51
CA LYS A 357 4.28 -23.61 -32.74
C LYS A 357 4.62 -25.09 -33.00
N GLY A 358 4.05 -25.65 -34.08
CA GLY A 358 4.26 -27.04 -34.48
C GLY A 358 3.37 -28.07 -33.79
N ALA A 359 2.52 -27.67 -32.83
CA ALA A 359 1.50 -28.55 -32.25
C ALA A 359 0.32 -28.72 -33.22
N SER A 360 -0.29 -29.90 -33.23
CA SER A 360 -1.53 -30.24 -33.96
C SER A 360 -2.79 -29.72 -33.24
N ILE A 361 -3.93 -29.68 -33.93
CA ILE A 361 -5.22 -29.33 -33.32
C ILE A 361 -5.58 -30.32 -32.20
N ALA A 362 -5.22 -31.60 -32.34
CA ALA A 362 -5.46 -32.62 -31.31
C ALA A 362 -4.72 -32.30 -30.00
N GLU A 363 -3.42 -32.01 -30.08
CA GLU A 363 -2.61 -31.66 -28.90
C GLU A 363 -3.09 -30.35 -28.24
N ILE A 364 -3.44 -29.36 -29.06
CA ILE A 364 -4.01 -28.09 -28.58
C ILE A 364 -5.33 -28.34 -27.84
N ALA A 365 -6.21 -29.15 -28.41
CA ALA A 365 -7.53 -29.44 -27.84
C ALA A 365 -7.41 -30.20 -26.52
N GLU A 366 -6.59 -31.25 -26.45
CA GLU A 366 -6.38 -32.04 -25.23
C GLU A 366 -5.93 -31.17 -24.06
N GLU A 367 -4.93 -30.32 -24.27
CA GLU A 367 -4.36 -29.50 -23.22
C GLU A 367 -5.28 -28.32 -22.84
N LEU A 368 -5.84 -27.60 -23.81
CA LEU A 368 -6.74 -26.47 -23.53
C LEU A 368 -8.04 -26.91 -22.87
N ILE A 369 -8.64 -28.03 -23.31
CA ILE A 369 -9.92 -28.50 -22.76
C ILE A 369 -9.70 -29.05 -21.34
N ALA A 370 -8.62 -29.79 -21.10
CA ALA A 370 -8.26 -30.22 -19.74
C ALA A 370 -8.05 -29.01 -18.81
N PHE A 371 -7.33 -27.99 -19.29
CA PHE A 371 -7.13 -26.75 -18.55
C PHE A 371 -8.44 -26.00 -18.26
N LEU A 372 -9.34 -25.90 -19.25
CA LEU A 372 -10.66 -25.29 -19.08
C LEU A 372 -11.51 -26.03 -18.05
N VAL A 373 -11.53 -27.37 -18.09
CA VAL A 373 -12.24 -28.19 -17.09
C VAL A 373 -11.70 -27.92 -15.68
N GLN A 374 -10.38 -27.89 -15.51
CA GLN A 374 -9.74 -27.63 -14.23
C GLN A 374 -10.11 -26.24 -13.68
N ILE A 375 -10.01 -25.18 -14.49
CA ILE A 375 -10.38 -23.82 -14.07
C ILE A 375 -11.84 -23.73 -13.64
N HIS A 376 -12.76 -24.34 -14.42
CA HIS A 376 -14.19 -24.31 -14.11
C HIS A 376 -14.51 -25.05 -12.81
N ARG A 377 -13.73 -26.08 -12.46
CA ARG A 377 -13.85 -26.81 -11.19
C ARG A 377 -13.34 -26.00 -10.02
N GLU A 378 -12.14 -25.44 -10.12
CA GLU A 378 -11.51 -24.65 -9.06
C GLU A 378 -12.34 -23.40 -8.73
N ARG A 379 -13.01 -22.82 -9.73
CA ARG A 379 -13.81 -21.60 -9.59
C ARG A 379 -15.33 -21.84 -9.63
N LEU A 380 -15.79 -23.08 -9.40
CA LEU A 380 -17.20 -23.48 -9.56
C LEU A 380 -18.17 -22.57 -8.80
N GLY A 381 -17.86 -22.25 -7.54
CA GLY A 381 -18.74 -21.45 -6.67
C GLY A 381 -18.97 -20.04 -7.20
N ILE A 382 -17.88 -19.32 -7.51
CA ILE A 382 -17.98 -17.96 -8.04
C ILE A 382 -18.52 -17.92 -9.47
N LEU A 383 -18.13 -18.85 -10.34
CA LEU A 383 -18.65 -18.92 -11.71
C LEU A 383 -20.16 -19.17 -11.74
N ARG A 384 -20.69 -20.01 -10.84
CA ARG A 384 -22.13 -20.25 -10.73
C ARG A 384 -22.89 -18.97 -10.37
N GLU A 385 -22.36 -18.19 -9.43
CA GLU A 385 -22.96 -16.92 -9.04
C GLU A 385 -22.97 -15.92 -10.21
N LEU A 386 -21.83 -15.76 -10.88
CA LEU A 386 -21.68 -14.82 -12.00
C LEU A 386 -22.59 -15.19 -13.17
N LEU A 387 -22.63 -16.47 -13.55
CA LEU A 387 -23.48 -16.95 -14.64
C LEU A 387 -24.97 -16.88 -14.27
N GLY A 388 -25.34 -17.20 -13.03
CA GLY A 388 -26.70 -17.06 -12.54
C GLY A 388 -27.19 -15.61 -12.59
N ARG A 389 -26.31 -14.67 -12.19
CA ARG A 389 -26.60 -13.24 -12.21
C ARG A 389 -26.65 -12.67 -13.63
N ALA A 390 -25.75 -13.08 -14.52
CA ALA A 390 -25.81 -12.72 -15.94
C ALA A 390 -27.14 -13.09 -16.60
N HIS A 391 -27.75 -14.21 -16.16
CA HIS A 391 -29.07 -14.63 -16.63
C HIS A 391 -30.21 -13.77 -16.06
N ALA A 392 -30.07 -13.26 -14.84
CA ALA A 392 -31.06 -12.42 -14.17
C ALA A 392 -30.95 -10.93 -14.54
N GLU A 393 -29.75 -10.44 -14.83
CA GLU A 393 -29.41 -9.04 -15.10
C GLU A 393 -28.70 -8.92 -16.46
N PRO A 394 -29.41 -8.58 -17.55
CA PRO A 394 -28.84 -8.52 -18.89
C PRO A 394 -27.62 -7.59 -19.02
N GLU A 395 -27.59 -6.48 -18.26
CA GLU A 395 -26.46 -5.54 -18.25
C GLU A 395 -25.19 -6.15 -17.65
N ALA A 396 -25.32 -7.03 -16.65
CA ALA A 396 -24.19 -7.75 -16.04
C ALA A 396 -23.67 -8.87 -16.98
N GLY A 397 -24.54 -9.45 -17.81
CA GLY A 397 -24.16 -10.49 -18.78
C GLY A 397 -23.29 -10.01 -19.93
N VAL A 398 -23.38 -8.73 -20.32
CA VAL A 398 -22.64 -8.17 -21.47
C VAL A 398 -21.13 -8.38 -21.36
N GLN A 399 -20.54 -8.16 -20.19
CA GLN A 399 -19.09 -8.29 -20.01
C GLN A 399 -18.62 -9.75 -20.08
N ILE A 400 -19.45 -10.69 -19.60
CA ILE A 400 -19.17 -12.13 -19.66
C ILE A 400 -19.26 -12.59 -21.12
N GLU A 401 -20.31 -12.19 -21.85
CA GLU A 401 -20.46 -12.48 -23.28
C GLU A 401 -19.28 -11.95 -24.10
N GLN A 402 -18.87 -10.70 -23.86
CA GLN A 402 -17.71 -10.10 -24.51
C GLN A 402 -16.41 -10.84 -24.20
N THR A 403 -16.27 -11.38 -22.99
CA THR A 403 -15.08 -12.14 -22.59
C THR A 403 -15.08 -13.54 -23.20
N ILE A 404 -16.24 -14.20 -23.30
CA ILE A 404 -16.39 -15.47 -24.03
C ILE A 404 -16.07 -15.26 -25.51
N ALA A 405 -16.65 -14.22 -26.14
CA ALA A 405 -16.38 -13.90 -27.54
C ALA A 405 -14.88 -13.63 -27.78
N TYR A 406 -14.23 -12.90 -26.87
CA TYR A 406 -12.79 -12.66 -26.91
C TYR A 406 -11.97 -13.96 -26.92
N ILE A 407 -12.28 -14.89 -26.02
CA ILE A 407 -11.60 -16.20 -25.93
C ILE A 407 -11.85 -17.03 -27.19
N CYS A 408 -13.11 -17.09 -27.64
CA CYS A 408 -13.49 -17.84 -28.85
C CYS A 408 -12.78 -17.30 -30.09
N GLU A 409 -12.64 -15.98 -30.27
CA GLU A 409 -11.92 -15.39 -31.41
C GLU A 409 -10.43 -15.74 -31.40
N ARG A 410 -9.79 -15.79 -30.22
CA ARG A 410 -8.39 -16.21 -30.11
C ARG A 410 -8.20 -17.69 -30.43
N LEU A 411 -9.10 -18.55 -29.93
CA LEU A 411 -9.10 -19.97 -30.26
C LEU A 411 -9.34 -20.17 -31.77
N HIS A 412 -10.31 -19.45 -32.34
CA HIS A 412 -10.60 -19.45 -33.76
C HIS A 412 -9.36 -19.11 -34.59
N ALA A 413 -8.63 -18.05 -34.25
CA ALA A 413 -7.39 -17.69 -34.92
C ALA A 413 -6.32 -18.78 -34.81
N LEU A 414 -6.21 -19.44 -33.66
CA LEU A 414 -5.27 -20.54 -33.44
C LEU A 414 -5.62 -21.76 -34.31
N LEU A 415 -6.89 -22.11 -34.42
CA LEU A 415 -7.36 -23.23 -35.26
C LEU A 415 -7.16 -22.93 -36.76
N LEU A 416 -7.49 -21.72 -37.21
CA LEU A 416 -7.32 -21.33 -38.62
C LEU A 416 -5.87 -21.14 -39.06
N ALA A 417 -4.90 -21.21 -38.14
CA ALA A 417 -3.50 -21.34 -38.51
C ALA A 417 -3.15 -22.75 -39.04
N ARG A 418 -4.07 -23.73 -38.94
CA ARG A 418 -3.92 -25.13 -39.36
C ARG A 418 -5.15 -25.62 -40.15
N PRO A 419 -5.58 -24.90 -41.21
CA PRO A 419 -6.82 -25.22 -41.91
C PRO A 419 -6.82 -26.63 -42.53
N GLU A 420 -5.65 -27.20 -42.83
CA GLU A 420 -5.47 -28.54 -43.40
C GLU A 420 -5.86 -29.69 -42.46
N GLU A 421 -5.87 -29.46 -41.14
CA GLU A 421 -6.28 -30.46 -40.16
C GLU A 421 -7.81 -30.51 -39.98
N ILE A 422 -8.53 -29.48 -40.44
CA ILE A 422 -9.98 -29.32 -40.28
C ILE A 422 -10.70 -29.86 -41.52
N HIS A 423 -11.44 -30.95 -41.36
CA HIS A 423 -12.19 -31.58 -42.46
C HIS A 423 -13.70 -31.30 -42.44
N HIS A 424 -14.15 -30.39 -41.57
CA HIS A 424 -15.53 -29.90 -41.57
C HIS A 424 -15.88 -29.23 -42.92
N PRO A 425 -17.10 -29.40 -43.48
CA PRO A 425 -17.49 -28.78 -44.75
C PRO A 425 -17.35 -27.26 -44.80
N GLU A 426 -17.47 -26.62 -43.63
CA GLU A 426 -17.26 -25.17 -43.43
C GLU A 426 -16.21 -24.92 -42.34
N PRO A 427 -14.90 -24.94 -42.65
CA PRO A 427 -13.83 -24.89 -41.65
C PRO A 427 -13.83 -23.63 -40.77
N ALA A 428 -14.07 -22.45 -41.37
CA ALA A 428 -14.11 -21.18 -40.64
C ALA A 428 -15.32 -21.08 -39.69
N LEU A 429 -16.50 -21.57 -40.12
CA LEU A 429 -17.67 -21.63 -39.25
C LEU A 429 -17.43 -22.60 -38.08
N ALA A 430 -16.85 -23.77 -38.37
CA ALA A 430 -16.55 -24.77 -37.36
C ALA A 430 -15.56 -24.25 -36.32
N ALA A 431 -14.47 -23.61 -36.74
CA ALA A 431 -13.47 -23.04 -35.86
C ALA A 431 -14.04 -21.96 -34.91
N ARG A 432 -14.96 -21.10 -35.39
CA ARG A 432 -15.66 -20.13 -34.54
C ARG A 432 -16.61 -20.80 -33.54
N PHE A 433 -17.33 -21.83 -33.97
CA PHE A 433 -18.37 -22.44 -33.13
C PHE A 433 -17.83 -23.46 -32.12
N ALA A 434 -16.72 -24.13 -32.42
CA ALA A 434 -16.19 -25.22 -31.59
C ALA A 434 -15.88 -24.78 -30.14
N GLY A 435 -15.39 -23.56 -29.95
CA GLY A 435 -15.18 -22.99 -28.61
C GLY A 435 -16.49 -22.79 -27.83
N HIS A 436 -17.56 -22.35 -28.50
CA HIS A 436 -18.89 -22.21 -27.89
C HIS A 436 -19.48 -23.56 -27.48
N LEU A 437 -19.22 -24.63 -28.23
CA LEU A 437 -19.69 -25.97 -27.89
C LEU A 437 -19.09 -26.46 -26.57
N VAL A 438 -17.78 -26.28 -26.38
CA VAL A 438 -17.09 -26.66 -25.14
C VAL A 438 -17.52 -25.78 -23.98
N LEU A 439 -17.49 -24.46 -24.14
CA LEU A 439 -17.88 -23.52 -23.08
C LEU A 439 -19.36 -23.67 -22.69
N GLY A 440 -20.24 -23.96 -23.64
CA GLY A 440 -21.65 -24.24 -23.39
C GLY A 440 -21.84 -25.45 -22.48
N ALA A 441 -21.17 -26.57 -22.80
CA ALA A 441 -21.23 -27.78 -21.98
C ALA A 441 -20.64 -27.58 -20.57
N LEU A 442 -19.56 -26.80 -20.46
CA LEU A 442 -18.97 -26.43 -19.16
C LEU A 442 -19.90 -25.53 -18.34
N ASN A 443 -20.51 -24.52 -18.96
CA ASN A 443 -21.46 -23.63 -18.30
C ASN A 443 -22.69 -24.39 -17.81
N GLU A 444 -23.23 -25.32 -18.61
CA GLU A 444 -24.32 -26.21 -18.19
C GLU A 444 -23.90 -27.03 -16.97
N ALA A 445 -22.70 -27.59 -16.98
CA ALA A 445 -22.16 -28.31 -15.83
C ALA A 445 -22.02 -27.39 -14.59
N VAL A 446 -21.57 -26.15 -14.74
CA VAL A 446 -21.43 -25.20 -13.62
C VAL A 446 -22.80 -24.85 -13.00
N LEU A 447 -23.77 -24.53 -13.85
CA LEU A 447 -25.10 -24.06 -13.46
C LEU A 447 -26.00 -25.17 -12.90
N PHE A 448 -25.91 -26.39 -13.45
CA PHE A 448 -26.90 -27.44 -13.19
C PHE A 448 -26.34 -28.70 -12.52
N SER A 449 -25.06 -28.72 -12.09
CA SER A 449 -24.49 -29.85 -11.30
C SER A 449 -25.05 -29.92 -9.86
N GLY A 450 -26.31 -30.31 -9.70
CA GLY A 450 -26.93 -30.68 -8.42
C GLY A 450 -27.04 -32.21 -8.23
N PRO A 451 -27.31 -32.70 -7.01
CA PRO A 451 -27.56 -34.12 -6.77
C PRO A 451 -28.91 -34.53 -7.38
N GLY A 452 -28.90 -34.87 -8.68
CA GLY A 452 -30.09 -35.40 -9.35
C GLY A 452 -30.16 -35.28 -10.87
N ALA A 453 -29.31 -34.49 -11.53
CA ALA A 453 -29.45 -34.29 -12.98
C ALA A 453 -28.12 -33.93 -13.65
N SER A 454 -27.59 -34.85 -14.47
CA SER A 454 -27.04 -34.59 -15.81
C SER A 454 -26.27 -35.82 -16.31
N GLY A 455 -26.29 -36.07 -17.63
CA GLY A 455 -25.46 -37.07 -18.29
C GLY A 455 -23.98 -36.67 -18.39
N VAL A 456 -23.56 -35.62 -17.68
CA VAL A 456 -22.20 -35.06 -17.73
C VAL A 456 -21.29 -35.85 -16.78
N PRO A 457 -20.10 -36.31 -17.24
CA PRO A 457 -19.16 -37.02 -16.38
C PRO A 457 -18.75 -36.23 -15.13
N ARG A 458 -18.77 -36.89 -13.96
CA ARG A 458 -18.33 -36.28 -12.69
C ARG A 458 -16.80 -36.22 -12.54
N SER A 459 -16.08 -37.08 -13.24
CA SER A 459 -14.61 -37.09 -13.26
C SER A 459 -14.11 -36.06 -14.25
N ASP A 460 -13.20 -35.19 -13.81
CA ASP A 460 -12.62 -34.13 -14.63
C ASP A 460 -11.89 -34.72 -15.84
N GLU A 461 -11.14 -35.81 -15.63
CA GLU A 461 -10.47 -36.55 -16.69
C GLU A 461 -11.46 -37.15 -17.71
N LYS A 462 -12.60 -37.69 -17.25
CA LYS A 462 -13.65 -38.19 -18.17
C LYS A 462 -14.33 -37.04 -18.91
N LEU A 463 -14.62 -35.95 -18.24
CA LEU A 463 -15.25 -34.77 -18.83
C LEU A 463 -14.34 -34.15 -19.90
N ALA A 464 -13.06 -33.93 -19.58
CA ALA A 464 -12.07 -33.39 -20.51
C ALA A 464 -11.93 -34.29 -21.75
N ARG A 465 -11.86 -35.61 -21.57
CA ARG A 465 -11.81 -36.57 -22.69
C ARG A 465 -13.04 -36.51 -23.59
N GLU A 466 -14.24 -36.54 -23.02
CA GLU A 466 -15.47 -36.50 -23.82
C GLU A 466 -15.64 -35.16 -24.55
N LEU A 467 -15.30 -34.04 -23.89
CA LEU A 467 -15.31 -32.72 -24.53
C LEU A 467 -14.26 -32.63 -25.65
N THR A 468 -13.07 -33.20 -25.45
CA THR A 468 -12.02 -33.24 -26.48
C THR A 468 -12.46 -34.06 -27.68
N ARG A 469 -13.04 -35.24 -27.45
CA ARG A 469 -13.58 -36.08 -28.52
C ARG A 469 -14.69 -35.37 -29.29
N ALA A 470 -15.62 -34.71 -28.59
CA ALA A 470 -16.68 -33.93 -29.22
C ALA A 470 -16.12 -32.76 -30.05
N PHE A 471 -15.13 -32.05 -29.52
CA PHE A 471 -14.47 -30.93 -30.19
C PHE A 471 -13.74 -31.37 -31.46
N LEU A 472 -12.90 -32.40 -31.39
CA LEU A 472 -12.15 -32.94 -32.53
C LEU A 472 -13.08 -33.57 -33.58
N GLY A 473 -14.09 -34.32 -33.12
CA GLY A 473 -15.10 -34.92 -33.99
C GLY A 473 -15.91 -33.87 -34.75
N TYR A 474 -16.29 -32.76 -34.10
CA TYR A 474 -16.97 -31.65 -34.75
C TYR A 474 -16.10 -30.96 -35.81
N LEU A 475 -14.81 -30.79 -35.55
CA LEU A 475 -13.87 -30.21 -36.52
C LEU A 475 -13.49 -31.19 -37.65
N GLY A 476 -13.79 -32.49 -37.51
CA GLY A 476 -13.37 -33.53 -38.45
C GLY A 476 -11.86 -33.78 -38.42
N VAL A 477 -11.19 -33.51 -37.31
CA VAL A 477 -9.75 -33.80 -37.15
C VAL A 477 -9.59 -35.32 -37.09
N ARG A 478 -8.73 -35.87 -37.96
CA ARG A 478 -8.45 -37.30 -37.97
C ARG A 478 -7.48 -37.61 -36.84
N GLU A 479 -7.87 -38.44 -35.88
CA GLU A 479 -6.93 -38.96 -34.88
C GLU A 479 -5.77 -39.68 -35.62
N PRO A 480 -4.50 -39.50 -35.19
CA PRO A 480 -3.44 -40.37 -35.65
C PRO A 480 -3.84 -41.81 -35.29
N ALA A 481 -3.77 -42.73 -36.25
CA ALA A 481 -4.08 -44.14 -36.00
C ALA A 481 -3.26 -44.62 -34.80
N VAL A 482 -3.94 -44.99 -33.72
CA VAL A 482 -3.29 -45.56 -32.53
C VAL A 482 -2.58 -46.84 -32.98
N PRO A 483 -1.26 -46.98 -32.74
CA PRO A 483 -0.50 -48.17 -33.16
C PRO A 483 -0.95 -49.46 -32.49
#